data_AF-A0A935BYP5-F1
#
_entry.id   AF-A0A935BYP5-F1
#
_cell.length_a   1.000
_cell.length_b   1.000
_cell.length_c   1.000
_cell.angle_alpha   90.00
_cell.angle_beta   90.00
_cell.angle_gamma   90.00
#
_symmetry.space_group_name_H-M   'P 1'
#
loop_
_entity.id
_entity.type
_entity.pdbx_description
1 polymer ?
#
loop_
_entity_poly.entity_id
_entity_poly.type
_entity_poly.pdbx_seq_one_letter_code
_entity_poly.pdbx_strand_id
1 'polypeptide(L)'
;MKTGTVTGEMNDGEGRYFFVLHTKDGGATWEQFRSPSRATHQTQFLDLSNGWTAAFAQREGSADAVIYDTSLMRTDNGGISWHNDFLAKGRKIRSLYFLSTNRGWAAGDRGLILKYEARSKIN
;
A
#
# COMPACT_ATOMS: atom_id res chain seq x y z
N MET A 1 11.85 -21.87 4.44
CA MET A 1 12.47 -20.59 4.83
C MET A 1 11.44 -19.83 5.67
N LYS A 2 11.85 -19.18 6.76
CA LYS A 2 10.93 -18.35 7.57
C LYS A 2 10.97 -16.94 6.99
N THR A 3 9.94 -16.56 6.26
CA THR A 3 9.80 -15.21 5.70
C THR A 3 8.93 -14.35 6.61
N GLY A 4 9.06 -13.03 6.49
CA GLY A 4 8.23 -12.09 7.23
C GLY A 4 8.27 -10.70 6.63
N THR A 5 7.23 -9.93 6.89
CA THR A 5 7.11 -8.55 6.43
C THR A 5 6.67 -7.66 7.59
N VAL A 6 7.30 -6.50 7.73
CA VAL A 6 6.89 -5.44 8.66
C VAL A 6 6.73 -4.17 7.86
N THR A 7 5.69 -3.40 8.16
CA THR A 7 5.46 -2.12 7.50
C THR A 7 5.18 -1.04 8.53
N GLY A 8 5.59 0.19 8.25
CA GLY A 8 5.38 1.28 9.19
C GLY A 8 5.81 2.63 8.63
N GLU A 9 5.79 3.63 9.50
CA GLU A 9 6.23 4.99 9.17
C GLU A 9 7.52 5.30 9.93
N MET A 10 8.44 5.99 9.27
CA MET A 10 9.69 6.46 9.86
C MET A 10 9.96 7.90 9.43
N ASN A 11 10.78 8.61 10.20
CA ASN A 11 11.31 9.92 9.87
C ASN A 11 12.83 9.83 9.83
N ASP A 12 13.45 10.30 8.74
CA ASP A 12 14.90 10.30 8.54
C ASP A 12 15.55 11.68 8.71
N GLY A 13 14.80 12.67 9.19
CA GLY A 13 15.24 14.06 9.32
C GLY A 13 14.90 14.93 8.10
N GLU A 14 14.70 14.35 6.92
CA GLU A 14 14.23 15.07 5.72
C GLU A 14 12.70 14.99 5.56
N GLY A 15 12.09 13.95 6.11
CA GLY A 15 10.64 13.86 6.20
C GLY A 15 10.11 12.51 6.66
N ARG A 16 8.79 12.42 6.76
CA ARG A 16 8.10 11.15 6.99
C ARG A 16 8.01 10.35 5.71
N TYR A 17 8.30 9.06 5.80
CA TYR A 17 8.11 8.10 4.72
C TYR A 17 7.55 6.78 5.26
N PHE A 18 6.86 6.05 4.40
CA PHE A 18 6.40 4.70 4.69
C PHE A 18 7.45 3.67 4.25
N PHE A 19 7.72 2.68 5.10
CA PHE A 19 8.69 1.63 4.84
C PHE A 19 8.04 0.25 4.81
N VAL A 20 8.70 -0.66 4.08
CA VAL A 20 8.49 -2.11 4.12
C VAL A 20 9.82 -2.75 4.48
N LEU A 21 9.81 -3.65 5.46
CA LEU A 21 10.93 -4.52 5.81
C LEU A 21 10.56 -5.95 5.45
N HIS A 22 11.47 -6.65 4.78
CA HIS A 22 11.34 -8.07 4.48
C HIS A 22 12.46 -8.87 5.13
N THR A 23 12.12 -10.04 5.69
CA THR A 23 13.10 -11.03 6.16
C THR A 23 12.94 -12.33 5.40
N LYS A 24 14.06 -13.03 5.18
CA LYS A 24 14.12 -14.37 4.58
C LYS A 24 14.66 -15.43 5.55
N ASP A 25 15.08 -15.01 6.75
CA ASP A 25 15.79 -15.82 7.73
C ASP A 25 15.11 -15.82 9.12
N GLY A 26 13.81 -15.55 9.16
CA GLY A 26 13.03 -15.57 10.40
C GLY A 26 13.26 -14.36 11.30
N GLY A 27 13.70 -13.24 10.73
CA GLY A 27 13.88 -11.97 11.43
C GLY A 27 15.30 -11.71 11.93
N ALA A 28 16.28 -12.52 11.52
CA ALA A 28 17.68 -12.29 11.86
C ALA A 28 18.28 -11.16 11.02
N THR A 29 17.89 -11.05 9.75
CA THR A 29 18.22 -9.92 8.87
C THR A 29 16.98 -9.38 8.16
N TRP A 30 17.04 -8.08 7.82
CA TRP A 30 15.94 -7.33 7.22
C TRP A 30 16.44 -6.46 6.06
N GLU A 31 15.76 -6.57 4.92
CA GLU A 31 15.91 -5.69 3.76
C GLU A 31 14.83 -4.59 3.82
N GLN A 32 15.22 -3.31 3.68
CA GLN A 32 14.30 -2.18 3.75
C GLN A 32 14.00 -1.58 2.37
N PHE A 33 12.72 -1.31 2.12
CA PHE A 33 12.20 -0.64 0.93
C PHE A 33 11.39 0.59 1.34
N ARG A 34 11.52 1.69 0.58
CA ARG A 34 10.72 2.90 0.78
C ARG A 34 9.57 2.95 -0.21
N SER A 35 8.37 3.22 0.28
CA SER A 35 7.22 3.53 -0.56
C SER A 35 7.29 4.98 -1.04
N PRO A 36 6.78 5.29 -2.25
CA PRO A 36 6.64 6.67 -2.71
C PRO A 36 5.61 7.48 -1.90
N SER A 37 4.76 6.84 -1.09
CA SER A 37 3.80 7.56 -0.25
C SER A 37 4.37 7.87 1.14
N ARG A 38 4.01 9.06 1.66
CA ARG A 38 4.44 9.55 2.98
C ARG A 38 3.65 8.96 4.15
N ALA A 39 2.53 8.30 3.87
CA ALA A 39 1.69 7.67 4.89
C ALA A 39 0.76 6.63 4.24
N THR A 40 0.43 5.58 4.97
CA THR A 40 -0.55 4.58 4.53
C THR A 40 -1.52 4.26 5.66
N HIS A 41 -2.77 3.95 5.31
CA HIS A 41 -3.78 3.54 6.29
C HIS A 41 -3.69 2.05 6.62
N GLN A 42 -3.42 1.23 5.61
CA GLN A 42 -3.28 -0.20 5.77
C GLN A 42 -2.43 -0.76 4.63
N THR A 43 -1.62 -1.75 4.94
CA THR A 43 -0.78 -2.47 3.98
C THR A 43 -0.87 -3.97 4.26
N GLN A 44 -0.87 -4.77 3.20
CA GLN A 44 -0.86 -6.22 3.28
C GLN A 44 0.09 -6.77 2.21
N PHE A 45 0.93 -7.71 2.61
CA PHE A 45 1.71 -8.54 1.70
C PHE A 45 1.18 -9.98 1.78
N LEU A 46 1.00 -10.62 0.62
CA LEU A 46 0.66 -12.04 0.52
C LEU A 46 1.90 -12.92 0.55
N ASP A 47 3.00 -12.39 0.02
CA ASP A 47 4.33 -12.96 0.02
C ASP A 47 5.37 -11.81 -0.05
N LEU A 48 6.66 -12.13 -0.17
CA LEU A 48 7.72 -11.11 -0.20
C LEU A 48 7.70 -10.22 -1.44
N SER A 49 6.98 -10.60 -2.51
CA SER A 49 6.91 -9.86 -3.77
C SER A 49 5.59 -9.11 -3.94
N ASN A 50 4.48 -9.71 -3.50
CA ASN A 50 3.13 -9.24 -3.82
C ASN A 50 2.48 -8.54 -2.62
N GLY A 51 2.15 -7.26 -2.78
CA GLY A 51 1.52 -6.47 -1.71
C GLY A 51 0.62 -5.35 -2.21
N TRP A 52 -0.26 -4.87 -1.31
CA TRP A 52 -1.18 -3.77 -1.52
C TRP A 52 -1.10 -2.78 -0.37
N THR A 53 -1.24 -1.50 -0.69
CA THR A 53 -1.31 -0.44 0.31
C THR A 53 -2.40 0.57 -0.02
N ALA A 54 -3.09 1.04 1.01
CA ALA A 54 -3.98 2.20 0.97
C ALA A 54 -3.15 3.44 1.33
N ALA A 55 -2.54 4.05 0.31
CA ALA A 55 -1.60 5.15 0.44
C ALA A 55 -2.27 6.52 0.29
N PHE A 56 -1.87 7.50 1.09
CA PHE A 56 -2.28 8.88 0.83
C PHE A 56 -1.78 9.33 -0.54
N ALA A 57 -2.70 9.84 -1.35
CA ALA A 57 -2.37 10.41 -2.65
C ALA A 57 -2.00 11.88 -2.48
N GLN A 58 -0.82 12.26 -3.00
CA GLN A 58 -0.54 13.69 -3.17
C GLN A 58 -1.47 14.26 -4.23
N ARG A 59 -2.04 15.43 -3.96
CA ARG A 59 -2.78 16.21 -4.94
C ARG A 59 -2.10 17.57 -5.06
N GLU A 60 -2.00 18.09 -6.27
CA GLU A 60 -1.60 19.49 -6.48
C GLU A 60 -2.69 20.41 -5.89
N GLY A 61 -2.34 21.25 -4.93
CA GLY A 61 -3.27 22.15 -4.23
C GLY A 61 -2.74 22.68 -2.89
N SER A 62 -3.35 23.75 -2.36
CA SER A 62 -2.89 24.44 -1.14
C SER A 62 -3.11 23.61 0.13
N ALA A 63 -2.27 23.89 1.14
CA ALA A 63 -2.18 23.17 2.41
C ALA A 63 -3.46 23.17 3.27
N ASP A 64 -4.48 23.96 2.90
CA ASP A 64 -5.67 24.21 3.71
C ASP A 64 -6.85 23.28 3.40
N ALA A 65 -6.79 22.52 2.31
CA ALA A 65 -7.77 21.48 2.08
C ALA A 65 -7.39 20.25 2.90
N VAL A 66 -8.23 19.87 3.88
CA VAL A 66 -8.13 18.55 4.51
C VAL A 66 -8.48 17.49 3.46
N ILE A 67 -7.48 17.09 2.67
CA ILE A 67 -7.63 16.18 1.54
C ILE A 67 -7.53 14.74 2.05
N TYR A 68 -8.46 13.92 1.59
CA TYR A 68 -8.61 12.52 2.02
C TYR A 68 -8.36 11.52 0.88
N ASP A 69 -7.83 11.97 -0.26
CA ASP A 69 -7.59 11.12 -1.43
C ASP A 69 -6.66 9.96 -1.05
N THR A 70 -7.11 8.74 -1.30
CA THR A 70 -6.33 7.53 -1.03
C THR A 70 -6.18 6.72 -2.30
N SER A 71 -4.94 6.39 -2.65
CA SER A 71 -4.63 5.44 -3.71
C SER A 71 -4.61 4.02 -3.14
N LEU A 72 -5.31 3.10 -3.80
CA LEU A 72 -5.00 1.68 -3.67
C LEU A 72 -3.83 1.38 -4.62
N MET A 73 -2.67 1.12 -4.04
CA MET A 73 -1.46 0.80 -4.77
C MET A 73 -1.11 -0.68 -4.61
N ARG A 74 -0.47 -1.26 -5.62
CA ARG A 74 0.01 -2.64 -5.65
C ARG A 74 1.49 -2.70 -5.99
N THR A 75 2.20 -3.65 -5.41
CA THR A 75 3.56 -4.04 -5.82
C THR A 75 3.58 -5.53 -6.16
N ASP A 76 4.41 -5.88 -7.14
CA ASP A 76 4.75 -7.26 -7.52
C ASP A 76 6.26 -7.53 -7.43
N ASN A 77 7.01 -6.60 -6.81
CA ASN A 77 8.45 -6.69 -6.59
C ASN A 77 8.89 -6.28 -5.18
N GLY A 78 8.04 -6.57 -4.18
CA GLY A 78 8.39 -6.46 -2.76
C GLY A 78 8.41 -5.04 -2.23
N GLY A 79 7.83 -4.10 -2.96
CA GLY A 79 7.76 -2.69 -2.58
C GLY A 79 8.87 -1.83 -3.15
N ILE A 80 9.73 -2.38 -4.03
CA ILE A 80 10.72 -1.60 -4.81
C ILE A 80 10.00 -0.58 -5.70
N SER A 81 8.91 -0.99 -6.35
CA SER A 81 8.03 -0.09 -7.09
C SER A 81 6.55 -0.40 -6.80
N TRP A 82 5.71 0.63 -6.97
CA TRP A 82 4.28 0.55 -6.72
C TRP A 82 3.49 1.09 -7.91
N HIS A 83 2.43 0.38 -8.27
CA HIS A 83 1.47 0.75 -9.30
C HIS A 83 0.18 1.27 -8.66
N ASN A 84 -0.34 2.41 -9.14
CA ASN A 84 -1.64 2.90 -8.72
C ASN A 84 -2.75 2.16 -9.48
N ASP A 85 -3.49 1.28 -8.80
CA ASP A 85 -4.58 0.53 -9.42
C ASP A 85 -5.93 1.30 -9.30
N PHE A 86 -6.11 2.11 -8.26
CA PHE A 86 -7.32 2.91 -8.05
C PHE A 86 -7.08 4.16 -7.20
N LEU A 87 -7.79 5.26 -7.49
CA LEU A 87 -7.75 6.51 -6.71
C LEU A 87 -9.14 6.85 -6.15
N ALA A 88 -9.28 6.80 -4.83
CA ALA A 88 -10.48 7.19 -4.11
C ALA A 88 -10.49 8.71 -3.85
N LYS A 89 -10.99 9.50 -4.82
CA LYS A 89 -11.08 10.96 -4.69
C LYS A 89 -12.00 11.37 -3.53
N GLY A 90 -11.50 12.22 -2.64
CA GLY A 90 -12.17 12.77 -1.48
C GLY A 90 -12.48 11.76 -0.37
N ARG A 91 -11.95 10.52 -0.41
CA ARG A 91 -12.31 9.44 0.51
C ARG A 91 -11.10 8.64 0.97
N LYS A 92 -11.03 8.35 2.27
CA LYS A 92 -10.04 7.42 2.82
C LYS A 92 -10.41 5.99 2.51
N ILE A 93 -9.45 5.21 2.03
CA ILE A 93 -9.49 3.74 2.14
C ILE A 93 -8.89 3.41 3.50
N ARG A 94 -9.68 2.82 4.41
CA ARG A 94 -9.27 2.56 5.79
C ARG A 94 -8.77 1.15 6.00
N SER A 95 -9.28 0.21 5.21
CA SER A 95 -8.90 -1.17 5.32
C SER A 95 -8.86 -1.86 3.97
N LEU A 96 -8.02 -2.87 3.88
CA LEU A 96 -7.91 -3.75 2.73
C LEU A 96 -7.70 -5.18 3.19
N TYR A 97 -8.18 -6.12 2.39
CA TYR A 97 -7.95 -7.54 2.60
C TYR A 97 -7.93 -8.26 1.25
N PHE A 98 -6.81 -8.87 0.94
CA PHE A 98 -6.56 -9.65 -0.26
C PHE A 98 -6.45 -11.12 0.09
N LEU A 99 -7.13 -11.95 -0.68
CA LEU A 99 -7.05 -13.42 -0.60
C LEU A 99 -6.00 -13.98 -1.54
N SER A 100 -5.69 -13.26 -2.61
CA SER A 100 -4.75 -13.65 -3.66
C SER A 100 -4.35 -12.42 -4.46
N THR A 101 -3.38 -12.59 -5.35
CA THR A 101 -2.87 -11.50 -6.20
C THR A 101 -3.91 -10.92 -7.16
N ASN A 102 -5.02 -11.62 -7.39
CA ASN A 102 -6.08 -11.20 -8.30
C ASN A 102 -7.43 -10.95 -7.62
N ARG A 103 -7.54 -11.11 -6.29
CA ARG A 103 -8.82 -10.98 -5.59
C ARG A 103 -8.66 -10.41 -4.19
N GLY A 104 -9.37 -9.32 -3.93
CA GLY A 104 -9.42 -8.68 -2.62
C GLY A 104 -10.52 -7.63 -2.53
N TRP A 105 -10.58 -6.98 -1.38
CA TRP A 105 -11.55 -5.92 -1.08
C TRP A 105 -10.87 -4.80 -0.33
N ALA A 106 -11.45 -3.60 -0.45
CA ALA A 106 -11.08 -2.47 0.36
C ALA A 106 -12.33 -1.72 0.82
N ALA A 107 -12.27 -1.18 2.03
CA ALA A 107 -13.37 -0.44 2.64
C ALA A 107 -12.88 0.89 3.18
N GLY A 108 -13.77 1.89 3.19
CA GLY A 108 -13.39 3.26 3.49
C GLY A 108 -14.54 4.17 3.88
N ASP A 109 -14.24 5.47 3.92
CA ASP A 109 -15.18 6.51 4.32
C ASP A 109 -16.40 6.59 3.40
N ARG A 110 -17.52 7.09 3.95
CA ARG A 110 -18.77 7.38 3.23
C ARG A 110 -19.31 6.16 2.46
N GLY A 111 -19.24 4.98 3.09
CA GLY A 111 -19.74 3.73 2.52
C GLY A 111 -18.94 3.20 1.33
N LEU A 112 -17.68 3.63 1.17
CA LEU A 112 -16.83 3.10 0.10
C LEU A 112 -16.55 1.61 0.37
N ILE A 113 -16.97 0.77 -0.58
CA ILE A 113 -16.62 -0.65 -0.65
C ILE A 113 -16.11 -0.90 -2.07
N LEU A 114 -14.92 -1.46 -2.18
CA LEU A 114 -14.26 -1.81 -3.42
C LEU A 114 -14.06 -3.32 -3.47
N LYS A 115 -14.36 -3.92 -4.62
CA LYS A 115 -13.95 -5.27 -4.97
C LYS A 115 -12.83 -5.16 -5.99
N TYR A 116 -11.71 -5.81 -5.71
CA TYR A 116 -10.59 -5.94 -6.62
C TYR A 116 -10.65 -7.28 -7.34
N GLU A 117 -10.67 -7.23 -8.66
CA GLU A 117 -10.49 -8.39 -9.53
C GLU A 117 -9.54 -8.01 -10.65
N ALA A 118 -8.37 -8.64 -10.69
CA ALA A 118 -7.46 -8.44 -11.82
C ALA A 118 -8.14 -9.01 -13.06
N ARG A 119 -8.31 -8.19 -14.11
CA ARG A 119 -8.82 -8.69 -15.39
C ARG A 119 -7.81 -9.69 -15.94
N SER A 120 -8.26 -10.90 -16.25
CA SER A 120 -7.52 -11.82 -17.09
C SER A 120 -7.17 -11.09 -18.39
N LYS A 121 -5.89 -11.05 -18.76
CA LYS A 121 -5.48 -10.62 -20.10
C LYS A 121 -6.15 -11.58 -21.07
N ILE A 122 -7.22 -11.13 -21.72
CA ILE A 122 -7.79 -11.82 -22.87
C ILE A 122 -6.79 -11.52 -24.00
N ASN A 123 -6.06 -12.55 -24.41
CA ASN A 123 -5.30 -12.53 -25.66
C ASN A 123 -6.28 -12.64 -26.83
#